data_AF-A0A8R2AQE7-F1
#
_entry.id   AF-A0A8R2AQE7-F1
#
_cell.length_a   1.000
_cell.length_b   1.000
_cell.length_c   1.000
_cell.angle_alpha   90.00
_cell.angle_beta   90.00
_cell.angle_gamma   90.00
#
_symmetry.space_group_name_H-M   'P 1'
#
loop_
_entity.id
_entity.type
_entity.pdbx_description
1 polymer ?
#
loop_
_entity_poly.entity_id
_entity_poly.type
_entity_poly.pdbx_seq_one_letter_code
_entity_poly.pdbx_strand_id
1 'polypeptide(L)'
;MGKKSITATNKQKDKRLARKQEQRRIADAMTHVTTANKLQDLASLCKELLVFRNLDLEVDMYIQKVTELDKKVLQWAIDLTEKNMKTLYETCAWGWNPNRKLEEMTDDAAWYLIAREKNGTLLAFSHFRFDLDFGEPVLYCYEVQVEKGGRRRGLGQRVLSVLEKLARATHMRCVRLTALTHNPSAAEFFKACGYSIDETSPPKDEAAHYEILSKATVKSTDESAVKV
;
A
#
# COMPACT_ATOMS: atom_id res chain seq x y z
N MET A 1 -0.55 50.63 -27.55
CA MET A 1 0.16 49.33 -27.37
C MET A 1 0.53 49.21 -25.89
N GLY A 2 0.15 48.15 -25.15
CA GLY A 2 0.61 48.04 -23.74
C GLY A 2 -0.04 46.98 -22.83
N LYS A 3 -1.27 46.51 -23.10
CA LYS A 3 -1.96 45.58 -22.17
C LYS A 3 -1.52 44.10 -22.25
N LYS A 4 -0.73 43.71 -23.26
CA LYS A 4 -0.26 42.31 -23.42
C LYS A 4 0.98 41.94 -22.57
N SER A 5 1.62 42.90 -21.89
CA SER A 5 2.90 42.69 -21.19
C SER A 5 2.74 42.22 -19.74
N ILE A 6 1.94 42.90 -18.92
CA ILE A 6 1.87 42.65 -17.46
C ILE A 6 1.20 41.31 -17.12
N THR A 7 0.11 40.96 -17.81
CA THR A 7 -0.62 39.71 -17.57
C THR A 7 0.20 38.47 -17.93
N ALA A 8 1.03 38.55 -18.98
CA ALA A 8 1.93 37.48 -19.37
C ALA A 8 3.08 37.29 -18.36
N THR A 9 3.61 38.38 -17.81
CA THR A 9 4.65 38.33 -16.78
C THR A 9 4.13 37.78 -15.45
N ASN A 10 2.90 38.14 -15.05
CA ASN A 10 2.26 37.57 -13.86
C ASN A 10 2.00 36.07 -14.02
N LYS A 11 1.45 35.64 -15.16
CA LYS A 11 1.24 34.21 -15.47
C LYS A 11 2.55 33.40 -15.46
N GLN A 12 3.67 33.98 -15.90
CA GLN A 12 4.99 33.35 -15.82
C GLN A 12 5.52 33.26 -14.38
N LYS A 13 5.32 34.30 -13.56
CA LYS A 13 5.69 34.29 -12.13
C LYS A 13 4.87 33.25 -11.37
N ASP A 14 3.57 33.17 -11.60
CA ASP A 14 2.67 32.20 -10.97
C ASP A 14 3.05 30.77 -11.35
N LYS A 15 3.32 30.50 -12.63
CA LYS A 15 3.80 29.19 -13.10
C LYS A 15 5.14 28.81 -12.47
N ARG A 16 6.06 29.76 -12.31
CA ARG A 16 7.35 29.52 -11.65
C ARG A 16 7.18 29.23 -10.16
N LEU A 17 6.28 29.93 -9.48
CA LEU A 17 5.97 29.71 -8.08
C LEU A 17 5.32 28.34 -7.86
N ALA A 18 4.30 27.98 -8.66
CA ALA A 18 3.64 26.69 -8.63
C ALA A 18 4.63 25.53 -8.84
N ARG A 19 5.53 25.65 -9.83
CA ARG A 19 6.58 24.65 -10.05
C ARG A 19 7.52 24.51 -8.85
N LYS A 20 7.88 25.63 -8.19
CA LYS A 20 8.76 25.62 -7.01
C LYS A 20 8.06 24.99 -5.80
N GLN A 21 6.76 25.23 -5.62
CA GLN A 21 5.96 24.59 -4.58
C GLN A 21 5.85 23.09 -4.82
N GLU A 22 5.58 22.67 -6.05
CA GLU A 22 5.52 21.25 -6.40
C GLU A 22 6.85 20.53 -6.19
N GLN A 23 7.97 21.14 -6.57
CA GLN A 23 9.30 20.59 -6.32
C GLN A 23 9.58 20.43 -4.82
N ARG A 24 9.13 21.37 -3.98
CA ARG A 24 9.26 21.27 -2.53
C ARG A 24 8.40 20.14 -1.98
N ARG A 25 7.13 20.05 -2.40
CA ARG A 25 6.20 18.99 -2.01
C ARG A 25 6.78 17.60 -2.30
N ILE A 26 7.33 17.40 -3.50
CA ILE A 26 7.98 16.14 -3.88
C ILE A 26 9.24 15.87 -3.03
N ALA A 27 10.05 16.90 -2.75
CA ALA A 27 11.24 16.74 -1.91
C ALA A 27 10.88 16.37 -0.46
N ASP A 28 9.84 16.98 0.09
CA ASP A 28 9.32 16.67 1.44
C ASP A 28 8.75 15.24 1.47
N ALA A 29 7.96 14.86 0.48
CA ALA A 29 7.45 13.50 0.31
C ALA A 29 8.58 12.46 0.22
N MET A 30 9.60 12.72 -0.61
CA MET A 30 10.78 11.86 -0.73
C MET A 30 11.54 11.73 0.59
N THR A 31 11.57 12.79 1.40
CA THR A 31 12.20 12.76 2.73
C THR A 31 11.48 11.79 3.66
N HIS A 32 10.13 11.78 3.66
CA HIS A 32 9.35 10.81 4.43
C HIS A 32 9.64 9.37 3.98
N VAL A 33 9.60 9.10 2.67
CA VAL A 33 9.90 7.77 2.10
C VAL A 33 11.31 7.30 2.46
N THR A 34 12.31 8.17 2.28
CA THR A 34 13.71 7.86 2.60
C THR A 34 13.90 7.58 4.09
N THR A 35 13.21 8.33 4.95
CA THR A 35 13.28 8.15 6.41
C THR A 35 12.65 6.81 6.81
N ALA A 36 11.48 6.48 6.24
CA ALA A 36 10.79 5.22 6.50
C ALA A 36 11.64 4.00 6.08
N ASN A 37 12.28 4.05 4.90
CA ASN A 37 13.11 2.94 4.40
C ASN A 37 14.42 2.72 5.19
N LYS A 38 14.87 3.72 5.95
CA LYS A 38 16.04 3.62 6.86
C LYS A 38 15.71 2.97 8.19
N LEU A 39 14.43 2.88 8.56
CA LEU A 39 14.01 2.22 9.79
C LEU A 39 14.43 0.74 9.77
N GLN A 40 14.88 0.26 10.92
CA GLN A 40 15.23 -1.15 11.14
C GLN A 40 14.13 -1.90 11.89
N ASP A 41 13.43 -1.22 12.80
CA ASP A 41 12.38 -1.80 13.63
C ASP A 41 11.02 -1.10 13.41
N LEU A 42 10.27 -1.57 12.43
CA LEU A 42 8.89 -1.14 12.20
C LEU A 42 7.91 -1.69 13.24
N ALA A 43 8.23 -2.82 13.89
CA ALA A 43 7.36 -3.47 14.85
C ALA A 43 7.11 -2.58 16.08
N SER A 44 8.11 -1.81 16.50
CA SER A 44 7.98 -0.83 17.58
C SER A 44 6.85 0.20 17.37
N LEU A 45 6.54 0.54 16.11
CA LEU A 45 5.54 1.55 15.75
C LEU A 45 4.09 1.04 15.83
N CYS A 46 3.91 -0.29 15.89
CA CYS A 46 2.59 -0.92 15.82
C CYS A 46 2.46 -2.17 16.70
N LYS A 47 3.29 -2.30 17.75
CA LYS A 47 3.37 -3.49 18.62
C LYS A 47 2.03 -3.96 19.16
N GLU A 48 1.13 -3.03 19.44
CA GLU A 48 -0.22 -3.29 19.96
C GLU A 48 -1.13 -3.99 18.95
N LEU A 49 -0.77 -3.95 17.66
CA LEU A 49 -1.52 -4.59 16.59
C LEU A 49 -0.90 -5.92 16.13
N LEU A 50 0.32 -6.23 16.58
CA LEU A 50 1.05 -7.44 16.15
C LEU A 50 0.58 -8.72 16.83
N VAL A 51 -0.37 -8.63 17.77
CA VAL A 51 -1.07 -9.80 18.32
C VAL A 51 -2.54 -9.70 17.92
N PHE A 52 -3.04 -10.75 17.27
CA PHE A 52 -4.43 -10.88 16.89
C PHE A 52 -5.05 -12.06 17.63
N ARG A 53 -6.11 -11.80 18.39
CA ARG A 53 -6.88 -12.85 19.06
C ARG A 53 -8.38 -12.61 18.89
N ASN A 54 -9.10 -13.66 18.52
CA ASN A 54 -10.55 -13.76 18.63
C ASN A 54 -10.91 -15.12 19.28
N LEU A 55 -12.18 -15.50 19.24
CA LEU A 55 -12.66 -16.75 19.87
C LEU A 55 -12.00 -18.01 19.28
N ASP A 56 -11.69 -18.00 17.99
CA ASP A 56 -11.23 -19.19 17.27
C ASP A 56 -9.73 -19.16 16.95
N LEU A 57 -9.13 -17.97 16.92
CA LEU A 57 -7.83 -17.72 16.32
C LEU A 57 -6.94 -16.86 17.23
N GLU A 58 -5.70 -17.30 17.44
CA GLU A 58 -4.65 -16.51 18.07
C GLU A 58 -3.40 -16.54 17.20
N VAL A 59 -2.95 -15.36 16.79
CA VAL A 59 -1.89 -15.17 15.80
C VAL A 59 -0.95 -14.08 16.26
N ASP A 60 0.35 -14.40 16.20
CA ASP A 60 1.43 -13.45 16.38
C ASP A 60 1.93 -13.01 15.01
N MET A 61 2.20 -11.72 14.87
CA MET A 61 2.73 -11.12 13.65
C MET A 61 4.12 -10.52 13.90
N TYR A 62 4.94 -10.54 12.86
CA TYR A 62 6.25 -9.90 12.85
C TYR A 62 6.53 -9.23 11.51
N ILE A 63 7.41 -8.24 11.51
CA ILE A 63 7.76 -7.46 10.33
C ILE A 63 9.27 -7.59 10.08
N GLN A 64 9.66 -7.89 8.85
CA GLN A 64 11.05 -7.96 8.43
C GLN A 64 11.24 -7.46 7.00
N LYS A 65 12.45 -7.00 6.68
CA LYS A 65 12.86 -6.82 5.28
C LYS A 65 13.00 -8.17 4.60
N VAL A 66 12.80 -8.22 3.29
CA VAL A 66 12.99 -9.45 2.51
C VAL A 66 14.41 -10.01 2.66
N THR A 67 15.41 -9.13 2.80
CA THR A 67 16.82 -9.48 2.97
C THR A 67 17.11 -10.24 4.28
N GLU A 68 16.23 -10.14 5.26
CA GLU A 68 16.34 -10.76 6.59
C GLU A 68 15.30 -11.87 6.81
N LEU A 69 14.38 -12.04 5.86
CA LEU A 69 13.29 -13.01 5.97
C LEU A 69 13.82 -14.43 5.75
N ASP A 70 13.35 -15.37 6.57
CA ASP A 70 13.67 -16.78 6.36
C ASP A 70 13.23 -17.24 4.95
N LYS A 71 14.13 -17.92 4.24
CA LYS A 71 13.92 -18.32 2.84
C LYS A 71 12.70 -19.23 2.66
N LYS A 72 12.36 -20.06 3.65
CA LYS A 72 11.16 -20.92 3.59
C LYS A 72 9.89 -20.10 3.76
N VAL A 73 9.92 -19.06 4.59
CA VAL A 73 8.79 -18.13 4.75
C VAL A 73 8.58 -17.33 3.46
N LEU A 74 9.66 -16.84 2.84
CA LEU A 74 9.57 -16.15 1.55
C LEU A 74 9.02 -17.06 0.45
N GLN A 75 9.53 -18.30 0.36
CA GLN A 75 9.00 -19.28 -0.59
C GLN A 75 7.52 -19.57 -0.36
N TRP A 76 7.10 -19.75 0.90
CA TRP A 76 5.68 -19.91 1.23
C TRP A 76 4.83 -18.71 0.79
N ALA A 77 5.33 -17.49 0.95
CA ALA A 77 4.63 -16.29 0.51
C ALA A 77 4.45 -16.28 -1.02
N ILE A 78 5.50 -16.62 -1.77
CA ILE A 78 5.46 -16.74 -3.24
C ILE A 78 4.45 -17.82 -3.68
N ASP A 79 4.53 -19.01 -3.08
CA ASP A 79 3.64 -20.13 -3.38
C ASP A 79 2.18 -19.78 -3.08
N LEU A 80 1.92 -19.07 -1.98
CA LEU A 80 0.58 -18.63 -1.60
C LEU A 80 0.05 -17.57 -2.58
N THR A 81 0.88 -16.63 -3.03
CA THR A 81 0.50 -15.67 -4.08
C THR A 81 0.15 -16.40 -5.37
N GLU A 82 1.00 -17.32 -5.84
CA GLU A 82 0.72 -18.10 -7.06
C GLU A 82 -0.61 -18.85 -6.93
N LYS A 83 -0.79 -19.59 -5.84
CA LYS A 83 -2.01 -20.36 -5.55
C LYS A 83 -3.28 -19.51 -5.56
N ASN A 84 -3.22 -18.28 -5.06
CA ASN A 84 -4.39 -17.42 -4.94
C ASN A 84 -4.64 -16.55 -6.17
N MET A 85 -3.58 -16.15 -6.87
CA MET A 85 -3.63 -15.06 -7.85
C MET A 85 -3.38 -15.52 -9.29
N LYS A 86 -2.70 -16.64 -9.53
CA LYS A 86 -2.30 -17.07 -10.88
C LYS A 86 -3.45 -17.06 -11.89
N THR A 87 -4.56 -17.73 -11.57
CA THR A 87 -5.73 -17.79 -12.44
C THR A 87 -6.36 -16.40 -12.67
N LEU A 88 -6.33 -15.52 -11.68
CA LEU A 88 -6.83 -14.14 -11.84
C LEU A 88 -5.91 -13.34 -12.77
N TYR A 89 -4.59 -13.50 -12.67
CA TYR A 89 -3.66 -12.85 -13.58
C TYR A 89 -3.76 -13.39 -15.01
N GLU A 90 -3.88 -14.70 -15.19
CA GLU A 90 -4.03 -15.36 -16.50
C GLU A 90 -5.33 -14.97 -17.22
N THR A 91 -6.35 -14.53 -16.49
CA THR A 91 -7.65 -14.13 -17.05
C THR A 91 -7.72 -12.65 -17.43
N CYS A 92 -6.65 -11.87 -17.24
CA CYS A 92 -6.59 -10.48 -17.66
C CYS A 92 -5.37 -10.16 -18.54
N ALA A 93 -5.33 -8.93 -19.05
CA ALA A 93 -4.31 -8.47 -19.99
C ALA A 93 -2.87 -8.51 -19.43
N TRP A 94 -2.68 -8.65 -18.12
CA TRP A 94 -1.35 -8.76 -17.51
C TRP A 94 -0.73 -10.15 -17.65
N GLY A 95 -1.53 -11.21 -17.64
CA GLY A 95 -1.04 -12.59 -17.58
C GLY A 95 -0.28 -12.90 -16.28
N TRP A 96 0.13 -14.17 -16.12
CA TRP A 96 0.99 -14.59 -15.01
C TRP A 96 2.42 -14.84 -15.49
N ASN A 97 3.38 -14.12 -14.92
CA ASN A 97 4.81 -14.36 -15.16
C ASN A 97 5.50 -14.64 -13.82
N PRO A 98 5.89 -15.89 -13.54
CA PRO A 98 6.46 -16.27 -12.25
C PRO A 98 7.80 -15.59 -11.98
N ASN A 99 8.63 -15.37 -13.01
CA ASN A 99 9.94 -14.72 -12.83
C ASN A 99 9.78 -13.24 -12.46
N ARG A 100 8.90 -12.51 -13.17
CA ARG A 100 8.61 -11.11 -12.82
C ARG A 100 8.01 -10.99 -11.43
N LYS A 101 7.14 -11.93 -11.05
CA LYS A 101 6.53 -11.93 -9.72
C LYS A 101 7.55 -12.23 -8.62
N LEU A 102 8.46 -13.16 -8.89
CA LEU A 102 9.59 -13.44 -8.02
C LEU A 102 10.47 -12.20 -7.85
N GLU A 103 10.90 -11.57 -8.96
CA GLU A 103 11.69 -10.33 -8.94
C GLU A 103 11.02 -9.24 -8.09
N GLU A 104 9.72 -9.00 -8.28
CA GLU A 104 8.93 -8.04 -7.49
C GLU A 104 8.92 -8.38 -6.00
N MET A 105 8.71 -9.65 -5.65
CA MET A 105 8.61 -10.13 -4.28
C MET A 105 9.98 -10.22 -3.58
N THR A 106 11.09 -10.27 -4.33
CA THR A 106 12.46 -10.35 -3.81
C THR A 106 13.24 -9.04 -3.82
N ASP A 107 12.63 -7.95 -4.27
CA ASP A 107 13.25 -6.62 -4.32
C ASP A 107 13.72 -6.15 -2.94
N ASP A 108 14.91 -5.58 -2.86
CA ASP A 108 15.54 -5.14 -1.60
C ASP A 108 14.71 -4.11 -0.80
N ALA A 109 13.81 -3.37 -1.45
CA ALA A 109 12.90 -2.44 -0.79
C ALA A 109 11.67 -3.13 -0.14
N ALA A 110 11.48 -4.43 -0.35
CA ALA A 110 10.32 -5.17 0.13
C ALA A 110 10.36 -5.40 1.64
N TRP A 111 9.27 -5.01 2.29
CA TRP A 111 8.94 -5.38 3.65
C TRP A 111 7.85 -6.44 3.68
N TYR A 112 7.95 -7.33 4.65
CA TYR A 112 7.01 -8.41 4.89
C TYR A 112 6.44 -8.32 6.29
N LEU A 113 5.12 -8.24 6.38
CA LEU A 113 4.37 -8.51 7.61
C LEU A 113 3.88 -9.96 7.53
N ILE A 114 4.35 -10.82 8.42
CA ILE A 114 3.99 -12.24 8.45
C ILE A 114 3.11 -12.50 9.67
N ALA A 115 2.04 -13.29 9.50
CA ALA A 115 1.14 -13.72 10.55
C ALA A 115 1.21 -15.23 10.74
N ARG A 116 1.53 -15.68 11.97
CA ARG A 116 1.69 -17.10 12.31
C ARG A 116 1.00 -17.48 13.61
N GLU A 117 0.55 -18.71 13.71
CA GLU A 117 0.08 -19.31 14.96
C GLU A 117 1.27 -19.68 15.87
N LYS A 118 0.99 -19.94 17.14
CA LYS A 118 2.01 -20.34 18.14
C LYS A 118 2.74 -21.63 17.79
N ASN A 119 2.10 -22.54 17.06
CA ASN A 119 2.69 -23.79 16.57
C ASN A 119 3.64 -23.58 15.36
N GLY A 120 3.76 -22.35 14.86
CA GLY A 120 4.60 -21.99 13.70
C GLY A 120 3.85 -21.98 12.37
N THR A 121 2.57 -22.35 12.32
CA THR A 121 1.78 -22.33 11.08
C THR A 121 1.60 -20.92 10.55
N LEU A 122 2.07 -20.67 9.33
CA LEU A 122 1.91 -19.40 8.63
C LEU A 122 0.48 -19.27 8.08
N LEU A 123 -0.17 -18.12 8.30
CA LEU A 123 -1.58 -17.94 7.97
C LEU A 123 -1.85 -16.75 7.05
N ALA A 124 -1.04 -15.71 7.10
CA ALA A 124 -1.18 -14.56 6.23
C ALA A 124 0.14 -13.82 6.08
N PHE A 125 0.26 -13.08 4.99
CA PHE A 125 1.29 -12.07 4.90
C PHE A 125 0.81 -10.85 4.13
N SER A 126 1.56 -9.76 4.29
CA SER A 126 1.56 -8.68 3.33
C SER A 126 2.98 -8.35 2.91
N HIS A 127 3.18 -8.19 1.61
CA HIS A 127 4.36 -7.55 1.02
C HIS A 127 4.00 -6.09 0.74
N PHE A 128 4.79 -5.18 1.29
CA PHE A 128 4.58 -3.75 1.14
C PHE A 128 5.89 -2.99 1.01
N ARG A 129 5.81 -1.75 0.54
CA ARG A 129 6.94 -0.83 0.41
C ARG A 129 6.54 0.58 0.82
N PHE A 130 7.52 1.38 1.21
CA PHE A 130 7.37 2.83 1.29
C PHE A 130 7.90 3.41 -0.01
N ASP A 131 7.01 4.02 -0.79
CA ASP A 131 7.33 4.52 -2.12
C ASP A 131 6.82 5.93 -2.34
N LEU A 132 7.41 6.59 -3.33
CA LEU A 132 6.88 7.82 -3.90
C LEU A 132 6.06 7.46 -5.14
N ASP A 133 4.73 7.53 -5.02
CA ASP A 133 3.81 7.16 -6.09
C ASP A 133 2.93 8.36 -6.48
N PHE A 134 2.95 8.72 -7.76
CA PHE A 134 2.37 9.97 -8.29
C PHE A 134 2.80 11.24 -7.51
N GLY A 135 4.03 11.24 -6.99
CA GLY A 135 4.59 12.35 -6.22
C GLY A 135 4.06 12.45 -4.79
N GLU A 136 3.36 11.44 -4.28
CA GLU A 136 2.88 11.35 -2.90
C GLU A 136 3.63 10.25 -2.14
N PRO A 137 3.96 10.43 -0.86
CA PRO A 137 4.55 9.38 -0.05
C PRO A 137 3.47 8.37 0.34
N VAL A 138 3.62 7.10 -0.04
CA VAL A 138 2.61 6.07 0.22
C VAL A 138 3.22 4.83 0.84
N LEU A 139 2.44 4.12 1.65
CA LEU A 139 2.68 2.71 1.93
C LEU A 139 1.94 1.91 0.88
N TYR A 140 2.68 1.36 -0.08
CA TYR A 140 2.09 0.55 -1.15
C TYR A 140 2.01 -0.91 -0.71
N CYS A 141 0.79 -1.45 -0.60
CA CYS A 141 0.53 -2.86 -0.33
C CYS A 141 0.49 -3.62 -1.66
N TYR A 142 1.59 -4.28 -2.00
CA TYR A 142 1.73 -5.09 -3.21
C TYR A 142 0.92 -6.38 -3.10
N GLU A 143 1.03 -7.06 -1.95
CA GLU A 143 0.28 -8.28 -1.68
C GLU A 143 -0.34 -8.25 -0.30
N VAL A 144 -1.54 -8.83 -0.20
CA VAL A 144 -2.15 -9.23 1.06
C VAL A 144 -2.81 -10.58 0.85
N GLN A 145 -2.16 -11.62 1.36
CA GLN A 145 -2.55 -13.00 1.10
C GLN A 145 -2.86 -13.69 2.42
N VAL A 146 -3.92 -14.50 2.42
CA VAL A 146 -4.38 -15.23 3.60
C VAL A 146 -4.64 -16.68 3.21
N GLU A 147 -4.08 -17.62 3.96
CA GLU A 147 -4.38 -19.04 3.83
C GLU A 147 -5.85 -19.31 4.11
N LYS A 148 -6.39 -20.38 3.52
CA LYS A 148 -7.82 -20.73 3.69
C LYS A 148 -8.24 -20.80 5.17
N GLY A 149 -7.38 -21.32 6.05
CA GLY A 149 -7.63 -21.41 7.49
C GLY A 149 -7.66 -20.06 8.24
N GLY A 150 -7.07 -19.00 7.68
CA GLY A 150 -7.09 -17.65 8.25
C GLY A 150 -8.19 -16.73 7.69
N ARG A 151 -8.84 -17.12 6.59
CA ARG A 151 -9.85 -16.29 5.90
C ARG A 151 -11.14 -16.18 6.71
N ARG A 152 -11.86 -15.07 6.50
CA ARG A 152 -13.18 -14.77 7.13
C ARG A 152 -13.18 -14.77 8.66
N ARG A 153 -12.01 -14.61 9.27
CA ARG A 153 -11.82 -14.56 10.74
C ARG A 153 -11.24 -13.23 11.22
N GLY A 154 -11.32 -12.18 10.39
CA GLY A 154 -10.78 -10.85 10.70
C GLY A 154 -9.27 -10.66 10.50
N LEU A 155 -8.52 -11.74 10.22
CA LEU A 155 -7.06 -11.68 10.07
C LEU A 155 -6.61 -10.72 8.95
N GLY A 156 -7.23 -10.78 7.77
CA GLY A 156 -6.92 -9.84 6.67
C GLY A 156 -7.16 -8.37 7.04
N GLN A 157 -8.25 -8.08 7.73
CA GLN A 157 -8.54 -6.72 8.21
C GLN A 157 -7.48 -6.25 9.22
N ARG A 158 -7.03 -7.15 10.09
CA ARG A 158 -5.96 -6.86 11.05
C ARG A 158 -4.63 -6.55 10.33
N VAL A 159 -4.27 -7.33 9.31
CA VAL A 159 -3.08 -7.10 8.48
C VAL A 159 -3.12 -5.69 7.89
N LEU A 160 -4.23 -5.29 7.25
CA LEU A 160 -4.38 -3.92 6.73
C LEU A 160 -4.32 -2.85 7.82
N SER A 161 -4.90 -3.12 9.01
CA SER A 161 -4.83 -2.18 10.14
C SER A 161 -3.39 -1.92 10.61
N VAL A 162 -2.52 -2.94 10.54
CA VAL A 162 -1.08 -2.79 10.81
C VAL A 162 -0.46 -1.86 9.77
N LEU A 163 -0.70 -2.09 8.48
CA LEU A 163 -0.18 -1.23 7.41
C LEU A 163 -0.66 0.22 7.56
N GLU A 164 -1.93 0.43 7.87
CA GLU A 164 -2.49 1.77 8.12
C GLU A 164 -1.83 2.48 9.31
N LYS A 165 -1.50 1.73 10.38
CA LYS A 165 -0.78 2.27 11.53
C LYS A 165 0.66 2.64 11.15
N LEU A 166 1.35 1.79 10.39
CA LEU A 166 2.71 2.07 9.89
C LEU A 166 2.71 3.29 8.98
N ALA A 167 1.78 3.38 8.03
CA ALA A 167 1.64 4.52 7.13
C ALA A 167 1.46 5.83 7.92
N ARG A 168 0.59 5.85 8.93
CA ARG A 168 0.43 7.00 9.85
C ARG A 168 1.72 7.34 10.58
N ALA A 169 2.37 6.34 11.18
CA ALA A 169 3.57 6.53 12.00
C ALA A 169 4.79 6.97 11.19
N THR A 170 4.80 6.71 9.89
CA THR A 170 5.90 7.04 8.97
C THR A 170 5.59 8.22 8.05
N HIS A 171 4.49 8.95 8.30
CA HIS A 171 4.07 10.12 7.53
C HIS A 171 3.78 9.83 6.05
N MET A 172 3.35 8.61 5.73
CA MET A 172 2.75 8.33 4.43
C MET A 172 1.36 8.95 4.37
N ARG A 173 0.94 9.42 3.20
CA ARG A 173 -0.38 10.03 2.98
C ARG A 173 -1.50 8.99 2.99
N CYS A 174 -1.23 7.79 2.49
CA CYS A 174 -2.21 6.71 2.43
C CYS A 174 -1.54 5.34 2.47
N VAL A 175 -2.36 4.31 2.68
CA VAL A 175 -2.08 2.97 2.18
C VAL A 175 -2.73 2.86 0.81
N ARG A 176 -1.96 2.44 -0.21
CA ARG A 176 -2.42 2.25 -1.59
C ARG A 176 -2.23 0.80 -2.02
N LEU A 177 -3.10 0.30 -2.87
CA LEU A 177 -3.01 -1.05 -3.45
C LEU A 177 -3.70 -1.10 -4.81
N THR A 178 -3.39 -2.14 -5.59
CA THR A 178 -4.10 -2.44 -6.83
C THR A 178 -4.95 -3.70 -6.66
N ALA A 179 -6.21 -3.63 -7.06
CA ALA A 179 -7.14 -4.75 -7.02
C ALA A 179 -7.62 -5.10 -8.44
N LEU A 180 -7.60 -6.39 -8.77
CA LEU A 180 -8.18 -6.89 -10.02
C LEU A 180 -9.70 -6.77 -9.98
N THR A 181 -10.31 -6.19 -11.01
CA THR A 181 -11.77 -5.92 -11.05
C THR A 181 -12.60 -7.20 -11.10
N HIS A 182 -12.05 -8.27 -11.66
CA HIS A 182 -12.64 -9.61 -11.68
C HIS A 182 -12.38 -10.44 -10.41
N ASN A 183 -11.95 -9.81 -9.32
CA ASN A 183 -11.90 -10.41 -7.98
C ASN A 183 -12.89 -9.71 -7.03
N PRO A 184 -14.20 -9.98 -7.15
CA PRO A 184 -15.24 -9.26 -6.39
C PRO A 184 -15.10 -9.46 -4.88
N SER A 185 -14.64 -10.64 -4.43
CA SER A 185 -14.39 -10.93 -3.01
C SER A 185 -13.35 -9.99 -2.40
N ALA A 186 -12.25 -9.72 -3.12
CA ALA A 186 -11.24 -8.76 -2.69
C ALA A 186 -11.78 -7.33 -2.71
N ALA A 187 -12.52 -6.94 -3.75
CA ALA A 187 -13.11 -5.61 -3.86
C ALA A 187 -14.08 -5.31 -2.70
N GLU A 188 -14.96 -6.25 -2.36
CA GLU A 188 -15.86 -6.15 -1.20
C GLU A 188 -15.08 -6.07 0.12
N PHE A 189 -14.04 -6.88 0.27
CA PHE A 189 -13.18 -6.86 1.44
C PHE A 189 -12.47 -5.51 1.65
N PHE A 190 -11.86 -4.95 0.61
CA PHE A 190 -11.17 -3.66 0.70
C PHE A 190 -12.17 -2.52 1.00
N LYS A 191 -13.33 -2.53 0.35
CA LYS A 191 -14.41 -1.57 0.63
C LYS A 191 -14.88 -1.67 2.09
N ALA A 192 -15.05 -2.88 2.63
CA ALA A 192 -15.40 -3.09 4.04
C ALA A 192 -14.30 -2.61 5.00
N CYS A 193 -13.04 -2.61 4.56
CA CYS A 193 -11.92 -2.02 5.31
C CYS A 193 -11.82 -0.49 5.15
N GLY A 194 -12.69 0.14 4.37
CA GLY A 194 -12.73 1.59 4.17
C GLY A 194 -11.80 2.12 3.09
N TYR A 195 -11.36 1.26 2.16
CA TYR A 195 -10.65 1.69 0.96
C TYR A 195 -11.66 2.14 -0.10
N SER A 196 -11.27 3.15 -0.88
CA SER A 196 -12.01 3.68 -2.01
C SER A 196 -11.12 3.76 -3.25
N ILE A 197 -11.73 3.94 -4.42
CA ILE A 197 -11.00 4.19 -5.67
C ILE A 197 -10.12 5.42 -5.48
N ASP A 198 -8.82 5.27 -5.75
CA ASP A 198 -7.83 6.33 -5.70
C ASP A 198 -7.99 7.26 -6.91
N GLU A 199 -7.68 8.55 -6.74
CA GLU A 199 -7.72 9.54 -7.83
C GLU A 199 -6.74 9.21 -8.97
N THR A 200 -5.71 8.40 -8.71
CA THR A 200 -4.75 7.93 -9.71
C THR A 200 -5.18 6.66 -10.42
N SER A 201 -6.33 6.05 -10.04
CA SER A 201 -6.85 4.89 -10.74
C SER A 201 -7.21 5.27 -12.19
N PRO A 202 -6.76 4.49 -13.19
CA PRO A 202 -7.13 4.74 -14.57
C PRO A 202 -8.65 4.66 -14.76
N PRO A 203 -9.20 5.42 -15.72
CA PRO A 203 -10.58 5.24 -16.18
C PRO A 203 -10.85 3.81 -16.67
N LYS A 204 -12.09 3.33 -16.49
CA LYS A 204 -12.47 1.94 -16.83
C LYS A 204 -12.34 1.59 -18.31
N ASP A 205 -12.49 2.59 -19.18
CA ASP A 205 -12.31 2.47 -20.62
C ASP A 205 -10.83 2.37 -21.02
N GLU A 206 -9.91 2.85 -20.19
CA GLU A 206 -8.45 2.70 -20.39
C GLU A 206 -7.91 1.41 -19.75
N ALA A 207 -8.44 1.02 -18.59
CA ALA A 207 -8.04 -0.20 -17.90
C ALA A 207 -9.23 -0.87 -17.20
N ALA A 208 -9.80 -1.87 -17.86
CA ALA A 208 -10.97 -2.58 -17.34
C ALA A 208 -10.64 -3.65 -16.28
N HIS A 209 -9.40 -4.12 -16.22
CA HIS A 209 -9.02 -5.31 -15.43
C HIS A 209 -8.46 -5.03 -14.04
N TYR A 210 -8.22 -3.78 -13.68
CA TYR A 210 -7.78 -3.40 -12.33
C TYR A 210 -8.25 -1.99 -11.94
N GLU A 211 -8.33 -1.75 -10.64
CA GLU A 211 -8.56 -0.44 -10.05
C GLU A 211 -7.49 -0.20 -8.98
N ILE A 212 -7.06 1.05 -8.83
CA ILE A 212 -6.19 1.46 -7.72
C ILE A 212 -7.08 1.92 -6.58
N LEU A 213 -6.86 1.36 -5.39
CA LEU A 213 -7.59 1.72 -4.18
C LEU A 213 -6.63 2.36 -3.18
N SER A 214 -7.13 3.29 -2.37
CA SER A 214 -6.38 3.81 -1.24
C SER A 214 -7.24 4.15 -0.04
N LYS A 215 -6.55 4.30 1.09
CA LYS A 215 -7.12 4.77 2.36
C LYS A 215 -6.16 5.77 2.99
N ALA A 216 -6.61 7.02 3.13
CA ALA A 216 -5.81 8.09 3.68
C ALA A 216 -5.47 7.85 5.17
N THR A 217 -4.27 8.25 5.57
CA THR A 217 -3.77 8.13 6.96
C THR A 217 -4.39 9.16 7.89
N VAL A 218 -4.80 10.31 7.34
CA VAL A 218 -5.54 11.37 8.03
C VAL A 218 -6.90 11.49 7.35
N LYS A 219 -8.00 11.53 8.11
CA LYS A 219 -9.28 11.97 7.54
C LYS A 219 -9.05 13.41 7.09
N SER A 220 -9.32 13.74 5.82
CA SER A 220 -9.35 15.13 5.36
C SER A 220 -10.32 15.89 6.28
N THR A 221 -9.80 16.57 7.29
CA THR A 221 -10.57 17.54 8.04
C THR A 221 -10.73 18.71 7.08
N ASP A 222 -11.92 18.79 6.50
CA ASP A 222 -12.54 19.95 5.86
C ASP A 222 -11.69 21.24 5.90
N GLU A 223 -11.13 21.63 4.75
CA GLU A 223 -10.64 23.00 4.49
C GLU A 223 -11.79 24.02 4.35
N SER A 224 -12.95 23.78 4.99
CA SER A 224 -14.11 24.67 4.94
C SER A 224 -14.34 25.50 6.21
N ALA A 225 -13.46 25.41 7.22
CA ALA A 225 -13.58 26.17 8.47
C ALA A 225 -12.57 27.31 8.62
N VAL A 226 -12.45 28.20 7.63
CA VAL A 226 -12.01 29.59 7.86
C VAL A 226 -12.87 30.55 7.03
N LYS A 227 -14.09 30.77 7.52
CA LYS A 227 -14.78 32.06 7.37
C LYS A 227 -15.39 32.40 8.73
N VAL A 228 -14.66 33.21 9.50
CA VAL A 228 -15.21 34.18 10.44
C VAL A 228 -14.50 35.49 10.15
#